data_AF-A0A970BL15-F1
#
_entry.id   AF-A0A970BL15-F1
#
_cell.length_a   1.000
_cell.length_b   1.000
_cell.length_c   1.000
_cell.angle_alpha   90.00
_cell.angle_beta   90.00
_cell.angle_gamma   90.00
#
_symmetry.space_group_name_H-M   'P 1'
#
loop_
_entity.id
_entity.type
_entity.pdbx_description
1 polymer ?
#
loop_
_entity_poly.entity_id
_entity_poly.type
_entity_poly.pdbx_seq_one_letter_code
_entity_poly.pdbx_strand_id
1 'polypeptide(L)'
;SRFNAITSRQIVGILKYMKLNSANKDKFFTSLPIAGTNGTMSKFCIGTKVQNRLHAKSGSIAGVRSYAGYIFNADGEEFVFCIIVNNHAANSFRIKKIFEDFFTGFAEIKL
;
A
#
# COMPACT_ATOMS: atom_id res chain seq x y z
N SER A 1 -8.11 -3.38 17.44
CA SER A 1 -7.53 -3.51 18.79
C SER A 1 -6.05 -3.19 18.72
N ARG A 2 -5.47 -2.55 19.75
CA ARG A 2 -4.01 -2.34 19.87
C ARG A 2 -3.23 -3.64 20.11
N PHE A 3 -3.92 -4.70 20.51
CA PHE A 3 -3.35 -6.04 20.69
C PHE A 3 -3.23 -6.85 19.39
N ASN A 4 -3.76 -6.35 18.26
CA ASN A 4 -3.62 -7.05 16.99
C ASN A 4 -2.16 -7.00 16.54
N ALA A 5 -1.54 -8.16 16.42
CA ALA A 5 -0.17 -8.31 15.93
C ALA A 5 -0.16 -9.17 14.68
N ILE A 6 0.52 -8.68 13.64
CA ILE A 6 0.76 -9.41 12.40
C ILE A 6 2.06 -8.92 11.78
N THR A 7 2.79 -9.82 11.13
CA THR A 7 4.02 -9.47 10.43
C THR A 7 3.72 -9.05 8.99
N SER A 8 4.55 -8.18 8.41
CA SER A 8 4.46 -7.83 6.99
C SER A 8 4.57 -9.07 6.09
N ARG A 9 5.37 -10.07 6.49
CA ARG A 9 5.53 -11.33 5.75
C ARG A 9 4.23 -12.12 5.65
N GLN A 10 3.46 -12.20 6.74
CA GLN A 10 2.16 -12.87 6.74
C GLN A 10 1.16 -12.16 5.81
N ILE A 11 1.09 -10.83 5.87
CA ILE A 11 0.21 -10.04 4.98
C ILE A 11 0.62 -10.22 3.52
N VAL A 12 1.91 -10.15 3.19
CA VAL A 12 2.40 -10.39 1.83
C VAL A 12 2.05 -11.80 1.36
N GLY A 13 2.15 -12.82 2.24
CA GLY A 13 1.73 -14.17 1.94
C GLY A 13 0.25 -14.27 1.55
N ILE A 14 -0.64 -13.61 2.31
CA ILE A 14 -2.07 -13.54 2.01
C ILE A 14 -2.31 -12.83 0.68
N LEU A 15 -1.68 -11.66 0.46
CA LEU A 15 -1.83 -10.90 -0.79
C LEU A 15 -1.36 -11.72 -2.00
N LYS A 16 -0.21 -12.39 -1.90
CA LYS A 16 0.29 -13.30 -2.93
C LYS A 16 -0.71 -14.42 -3.22
N TYR A 17 -1.25 -15.06 -2.18
CA TYR A 17 -2.28 -16.09 -2.35
C TYR A 17 -3.53 -15.54 -3.06
N MET A 18 -4.02 -14.37 -2.63
CA MET A 18 -5.18 -13.73 -3.24
C MET A 18 -4.96 -13.39 -4.72
N LYS A 19 -3.75 -12.97 -5.09
CA LYS A 19 -3.41 -12.64 -6.48
C LYS A 19 -3.19 -13.86 -7.37
N LEU A 20 -2.59 -14.92 -6.85
CA LEU A 20 -2.11 -16.05 -7.65
C LEU A 20 -3.06 -17.25 -7.65
N ASN A 21 -3.78 -17.50 -6.55
CA ASN A 21 -4.48 -18.77 -6.34
C ASN A 21 -5.97 -18.64 -6.00
N SER A 22 -6.43 -17.47 -5.51
CA SER A 22 -7.81 -17.32 -5.05
C SER A 22 -8.81 -17.18 -6.20
N ALA A 23 -9.94 -17.90 -6.11
CA ALA A 23 -11.09 -17.72 -7.00
C ALA A 23 -11.71 -16.31 -6.91
N ASN A 24 -11.43 -15.56 -5.85
CA ASN A 24 -11.91 -14.20 -5.64
C ASN A 24 -10.90 -13.12 -6.03
N LYS A 25 -9.85 -13.46 -6.79
CA LYS A 25 -8.76 -12.56 -7.19
C LYS A 25 -9.25 -11.19 -7.67
N ASP A 26 -10.14 -11.17 -8.66
CA ASP A 26 -10.55 -9.91 -9.31
C ASP A 26 -11.40 -9.04 -8.39
N LYS A 27 -12.35 -9.66 -7.67
CA LYS A 27 -13.16 -8.97 -6.66
C LYS A 27 -12.30 -8.39 -5.55
N PHE A 28 -11.31 -9.15 -5.09
CA PHE A 28 -10.39 -8.68 -4.06
C PHE A 28 -9.54 -7.52 -4.57
N PHE A 29 -8.91 -7.66 -5.73
CA PHE A 29 -8.06 -6.63 -6.33
C PHE A 29 -8.82 -5.32 -6.58
N THR A 30 -10.02 -5.41 -7.15
CA THR A 30 -10.88 -4.24 -7.44
C THR A 30 -11.45 -3.58 -6.19
N SER A 31 -11.54 -4.32 -5.06
CA SER A 31 -11.95 -3.73 -3.77
C SER A 31 -10.89 -2.84 -3.13
N LEU A 32 -9.62 -2.93 -3.55
CA LEU A 32 -8.54 -2.14 -2.99
C LEU A 32 -8.60 -0.69 -3.51
N PRO A 33 -8.49 0.32 -2.62
CA PRO A 33 -8.41 1.71 -3.03
C PRO A 33 -7.19 1.99 -3.93
N ILE A 34 -7.38 2.89 -4.90
CA ILE A 34 -6.37 3.27 -5.89
C ILE A 34 -5.83 4.67 -5.56
N ALA A 35 -4.50 4.81 -5.59
CA ALA A 35 -3.82 6.08 -5.36
C ALA A 35 -4.24 7.16 -6.36
N GLY A 36 -4.73 8.28 -5.84
CA GLY A 36 -5.21 9.43 -6.60
C GLY A 36 -6.63 9.28 -7.12
N THR A 37 -7.34 8.20 -6.78
CA THR A 37 -8.66 7.90 -7.36
C THR A 37 -9.77 7.84 -6.31
N ASN A 38 -9.68 6.93 -5.34
CA ASN A 38 -10.82 6.63 -4.47
C ASN A 38 -10.44 6.26 -3.03
N GLY A 39 -11.46 6.21 -2.17
CA GLY A 39 -11.34 5.86 -0.76
C GLY A 39 -10.30 6.70 -0.02
N THR A 40 -9.60 6.05 0.90
CA THR A 40 -8.53 6.68 1.71
C THR A 40 -7.29 7.06 0.89
N MET A 41 -7.22 6.63 -0.38
CA MET A 41 -6.09 6.84 -1.28
C MET A 41 -6.36 7.95 -2.31
N SER A 42 -7.57 8.53 -2.33
CA SER A 42 -8.00 9.57 -3.28
C SER A 42 -7.07 10.79 -3.32
N LYS A 43 -6.51 11.21 -2.19
CA LYS A 43 -5.55 12.32 -2.08
C LYS A 43 -4.10 11.87 -1.96
N PHE A 44 -3.77 10.66 -2.42
CA PHE A 44 -2.45 10.04 -2.21
C PHE A 44 -1.68 9.98 -3.54
N CYS A 45 -0.43 10.45 -3.56
CA CYS A 45 0.46 10.39 -4.74
C CYS A 45 -0.11 11.05 -6.02
N ILE A 46 -0.99 12.06 -5.91
CA ILE A 46 -1.54 12.77 -7.07
C ILE A 46 -0.42 13.47 -7.86
N GLY A 47 -0.46 13.37 -9.18
CA GLY A 47 0.51 13.97 -10.11
C GLY A 47 1.86 13.24 -10.16
N THR A 48 1.99 12.11 -9.46
CA THR A 48 3.22 11.30 -9.46
C THR A 48 3.09 10.10 -10.40
N LYS A 49 4.23 9.46 -10.71
CA LYS A 49 4.27 8.22 -11.51
C LYS A 49 3.53 7.04 -10.85
N VAL A 50 3.19 7.13 -9.57
CA VAL A 50 2.47 6.08 -8.81
C VAL A 50 0.96 6.25 -8.88
N GLN A 51 0.46 7.41 -9.29
CA GLN A 51 -0.98 7.62 -9.45
C GLN A 51 -1.57 6.55 -10.37
N ASN A 52 -2.71 5.97 -9.98
CA ASN A 52 -3.37 4.85 -10.65
C ASN A 52 -2.57 3.54 -10.71
N ARG A 53 -1.36 3.48 -10.13
CA ARG A 53 -0.49 2.29 -10.14
C ARG A 53 -0.29 1.68 -8.76
N LEU A 54 -0.91 2.24 -7.73
CA LEU A 54 -0.86 1.74 -6.36
C LEU A 54 -2.27 1.40 -5.88
N HIS A 55 -2.50 0.10 -5.67
CA HIS A 55 -3.75 -0.48 -5.18
C HIS A 55 -3.49 -0.97 -3.76
N ALA A 56 -3.98 -0.26 -2.74
CA ALA A 56 -3.60 -0.57 -1.37
C ALA A 56 -4.67 -0.25 -0.35
N LYS A 57 -4.79 -1.13 0.65
CA LYS A 57 -5.51 -0.83 1.87
C LYS A 57 -4.61 -0.01 2.80
N SER A 58 -5.14 1.11 3.29
CA SER A 58 -4.50 1.92 4.32
C SER A 58 -4.91 1.48 5.74
N GLY A 59 -4.00 1.66 6.70
CA GLY A 59 -4.24 1.51 8.14
C GLY A 59 -3.69 2.72 8.89
N SER A 60 -4.47 3.27 9.82
CA SER A 60 -4.07 4.42 10.62
C SER A 60 -4.72 4.39 11.99
N ILE A 61 -3.89 4.41 13.03
CA ILE A 61 -4.28 4.70 14.42
C ILE A 61 -3.16 5.54 15.05
N ALA A 62 -3.36 6.05 16.27
CA ALA A 62 -2.31 6.83 16.96
C ALA A 62 -0.99 6.04 17.04
N GLY A 63 0.09 6.63 16.53
CA GLY A 63 1.44 6.05 16.50
C GLY A 63 1.64 4.92 15.49
N VAL A 64 0.64 4.59 14.66
CA VAL A 64 0.75 3.52 13.65
C VAL A 64 0.22 3.98 12.30
N ARG A 65 1.03 3.75 11.25
CA ARG A 65 0.62 3.92 9.86
C ARG A 65 1.05 2.70 9.05
N SER A 66 0.15 2.19 8.23
CA SER A 66 0.45 1.04 7.39
C SER A 66 -0.25 1.10 6.03
N TYR A 67 0.37 0.42 5.06
CA TYR A 67 -0.15 0.22 3.72
C TYR A 67 0.21 -1.18 3.25
N ALA A 68 -0.74 -1.87 2.63
CA ALA A 68 -0.51 -3.18 2.05
C ALA A 68 -1.34 -3.36 0.78
N GLY A 69 -0.73 -3.98 -0.24
CA GLY A 69 -1.38 -4.19 -1.53
C GLY A 69 -0.38 -4.44 -2.65
N TYR A 70 -0.72 -3.88 -3.82
CA TYR A 70 0.01 -4.06 -5.07
C TYR A 70 0.47 -2.71 -5.61
N ILE A 71 1.68 -2.65 -6.15
CA ILE A 71 2.22 -1.48 -6.83
C ILE A 71 2.87 -1.92 -8.14
N PHE A 72 2.65 -1.14 -9.20
CA PHE A 72 3.29 -1.33 -10.49
C PHE A 72 4.42 -0.30 -10.65
N ASN A 73 5.62 -0.72 -11.03
CA ASN A 73 6.69 0.22 -11.39
C ASN A 73 6.41 0.88 -12.75
N ALA A 74 7.31 1.76 -13.19
CA ALA A 74 7.20 2.44 -14.47
C ALA A 74 7.19 1.48 -15.68
N ASP A 75 7.87 0.34 -15.55
CA ASP A 75 7.96 -0.70 -16.58
C ASP A 75 6.75 -1.65 -16.59
N GLY A 76 5.82 -1.51 -15.63
CA GLY A 76 4.60 -2.30 -15.53
C GLY A 76 4.75 -3.61 -14.74
N GLU A 77 5.91 -3.85 -14.13
CA GLU A 77 6.14 -4.99 -13.26
C GLU A 77 5.33 -4.84 -11.96
N GLU A 78 4.64 -5.91 -11.57
CA GLU A 78 3.79 -5.94 -10.39
C GLU A 78 4.55 -6.41 -9.15
N PHE A 79 4.47 -5.62 -8.07
CA PHE A 79 5.05 -5.96 -6.78
C PHE A 79 3.97 -6.05 -5.71
N VAL A 80 4.10 -7.05 -4.85
CA VAL A 80 3.27 -7.22 -3.65
C VAL A 80 4.02 -6.68 -2.45
N PHE A 81 3.39 -5.81 -1.66
CA PHE A 81 4.05 -5.15 -0.54
C PHE A 81 3.19 -5.09 0.73
N CYS A 82 3.88 -4.93 1.86
CA CYS A 82 3.28 -4.53 3.13
C CYS A 82 4.31 -3.72 3.93
N ILE A 83 3.94 -2.52 4.33
CA ILE A 83 4.76 -1.64 5.16
C ILE A 83 3.94 -1.24 6.39
N ILE A 84 4.50 -1.48 7.56
CA ILE A 84 3.89 -1.17 8.85
C ILE A 84 4.90 -0.37 9.65
N VAL A 85 4.54 0.85 10.03
CA VAL A 85 5.33 1.71 10.91
C VAL A 85 4.59 1.82 12.23
N ASN A 86 5.19 1.27 13.28
CA ASN A 86 4.68 1.33 14.65
C ASN A 86 5.47 2.35 15.48
N ASN A 87 4.85 2.84 16.55
CA ASN A 87 5.45 3.75 17.54
C ASN A 87 6.11 5.00 16.95
N HIS A 88 5.56 5.57 15.87
CA HIS A 88 6.10 6.80 15.30
C HIS A 88 5.56 8.04 16.03
N ALA A 89 6.41 9.05 16.22
CA ALA A 89 6.03 10.34 16.80
C ALA A 89 5.55 11.36 15.74
N ALA A 90 5.65 11.03 14.45
CA ALA A 90 5.25 11.92 13.37
C ALA A 90 3.72 12.16 13.37
N ASN A 91 3.32 13.40 13.10
CA ASN A 91 1.90 13.70 12.84
C ASN A 91 1.43 13.03 11.53
N SER A 92 0.11 12.96 11.35
CA SER A 92 -0.53 12.28 10.22
C SER A 92 -0.07 12.80 8.85
N PHE A 93 0.21 14.11 8.73
CA PHE A 93 0.67 14.70 7.47
C PHE A 93 2.09 14.26 7.14
N ARG A 94 3.01 14.38 8.10
CA ARG A 94 4.43 14.04 7.91
C ARG A 94 4.60 12.55 7.62
N ILE A 95 3.94 11.67 8.38
CA ILE A 95 4.06 10.23 8.11
C ILE A 95 3.48 9.87 6.75
N LYS A 96 2.33 10.45 6.37
CA LYS A 96 1.75 10.25 5.03
C LYS A 96 2.73 10.69 3.95
N LYS A 97 3.38 11.85 4.09
CA LYS A 97 4.35 12.36 3.12
C LYS A 97 5.55 11.43 2.96
N ILE A 98 6.09 10.88 4.05
CA ILE A 98 7.17 9.87 3.99
C ILE A 98 6.75 8.65 3.16
N PHE A 99 5.51 8.17 3.34
CA PHE A 99 5.00 7.08 2.52
C PHE A 99 4.83 7.48 1.04
N GLU A 100 4.29 8.67 0.76
CA GLU A 100 4.16 9.17 -0.61
C GLU A 100 5.50 9.26 -1.32
N ASP A 101 6.53 9.76 -0.63
CA ASP A 101 7.89 9.88 -1.16
C ASP A 101 8.50 8.48 -1.39
N PHE A 102 8.32 7.54 -0.44
CA PHE A 102 8.76 6.15 -0.60
C PHE A 102 8.15 5.51 -1.84
N PHE A 103 6.82 5.59 -2.01
CA PHE A 103 6.17 4.98 -3.17
C PHE A 103 6.56 5.67 -4.47
N THR A 104 6.71 7.00 -4.45
CA THR A 104 7.15 7.74 -5.64
C THR A 104 8.54 7.30 -6.08
N GLY A 105 9.47 7.09 -5.15
CA GLY A 105 10.78 6.51 -5.46
C GLY A 105 10.71 5.06 -5.92
N PHE A 106 9.78 4.27 -5.38
CA PHE A 106 9.56 2.87 -5.78
C PHE A 106 9.20 2.74 -7.26
N ALA A 107 8.52 3.73 -7.86
CA ALA A 107 8.14 3.68 -9.27
C ALA A 107 9.33 3.50 -10.23
N GLU A 108 10.55 3.84 -9.82
CA GLU A 108 11.77 3.72 -10.62
C GLU A 108 12.57 2.43 -10.38
N ILE A 109 12.10 1.52 -9.51
CA ILE A 109 12.79 0.26 -9.25
C ILE A 109 12.83 -0.60 -10.51
N LYS A 110 14.01 -1.17 -10.78
CA LYS A 110 14.27 -2.18 -11.81
C LYS A 110 14.79 -3.45 -11.14
N LEU A 111 14.35 -4.61 -11.63
CA LEU A 111 14.88 -5.91 -11.22
C LEU A 111 16.02 -6.38 -12.12
#